data_AF-A0A7W5DIU9-F1
#
_entry.id   AF-A0A7W5DIU9-F1
#
_cell.length_a   1.000
_cell.length_b   1.000
_cell.length_c   1.000
_cell.angle_alpha   90.00
_cell.angle_beta   90.00
_cell.angle_gamma   90.00
#
_symmetry.space_group_name_H-M   'P 1'
#
loop_
_entity.id
_entity.type
_entity.pdbx_description
1 polymer ?
#
loop_
_entity_poly.entity_id
_entity_poly.type
_entity_poly.pdbx_seq_one_letter_code
_entity_poly.pdbx_strand_id
1 'polypeptide(L)' 'MTRAGGRVVKPASLAAWGGYSGYFADPDGHLWEVAHNPGFPIDVHGNTRLG' A
#
# COMPACT_ATOMS: atom_id res chain seq x y z
N MET A 1 -3.20 4.87 -10.00
CA MET A 1 -3.01 3.52 -10.60
C MET A 1 -3.87 3.30 -11.85
N THR A 2 -5.21 3.36 -11.79
CA THR A 2 -6.07 3.00 -12.94
C THR A 2 -5.86 3.88 -14.18
N ARG A 3 -5.69 5.19 -14.00
CA ARG A 3 -5.33 6.11 -15.10
C ARG A 3 -3.91 5.90 -15.66
N ALA A 4 -3.08 5.13 -14.96
CA ALA A 4 -1.70 4.83 -15.35
C ALA A 4 -1.50 3.36 -15.77
N GLY A 5 -2.59 2.65 -16.10
CA GLY A 5 -2.56 1.25 -16.56
C GLY A 5 -2.55 0.18 -15.45
N GLY A 6 -2.53 0.57 -14.17
CA GLY A 6 -2.63 -0.37 -13.07
C GLY A 6 -4.07 -0.87 -12.82
N ARG A 7 -4.21 -2.11 -12.37
CA ARG A 7 -5.50 -2.75 -12.06
C ARG A 7 -5.69 -2.89 -10.55
N VAL A 8 -6.79 -2.37 -10.00
CA VAL A 8 -7.16 -2.63 -8.60
C VAL A 8 -7.44 -4.12 -8.42
N VAL A 9 -6.70 -4.77 -7.52
CA VAL A 9 -6.87 -6.21 -7.19
C VAL A 9 -7.70 -6.37 -5.93
N LYS A 10 -7.45 -5.52 -4.92
CA LYS A 10 -8.23 -5.47 -3.68
C LYS A 10 -8.49 -4.01 -3.32
N PRO A 11 -9.76 -3.55 -3.31
CA PRO A 11 -10.09 -2.22 -2.81
C PRO A 11 -9.57 -2.02 -1.38
N ALA A 12 -9.25 -0.78 -1.02
CA ALA A 12 -8.75 -0.48 0.32
C ALA A 12 -9.80 -0.82 1.39
N SER A 13 -9.38 -1.50 2.45
CA SER A 13 -10.22 -1.86 3.60
C SER A 13 -9.44 -1.73 4.89
N LEU A 14 -10.15 -1.74 6.03
CA LEU A 14 -9.54 -1.92 7.33
C LEU A 14 -8.69 -3.21 7.32
N ALA A 15 -7.47 -3.10 7.81
CA ALA A 15 -6.55 -4.20 7.96
C ALA A 15 -6.54 -4.70 9.41
N ALA A 16 -6.29 -6.00 9.60
CA ALA A 16 -6.33 -6.63 10.92
C ALA A 16 -5.33 -6.03 11.93
N TRP A 17 -4.25 -5.44 11.44
CA TRP A 17 -3.22 -4.76 12.24
C TRP A 17 -3.57 -3.32 12.62
N GLY A 18 -4.77 -2.83 12.29
CA GLY A 18 -5.30 -1.56 12.83
C GLY A 18 -5.20 -0.33 11.94
N GLY A 19 -4.77 -0.46 10.68
CA GLY A 19 -4.88 0.63 9.69
C GLY A 19 -5.66 0.23 8.44
N TYR A 20 -5.26 0.74 7.28
CA TYR A 20 -5.92 0.47 6.02
C TYR A 20 -4.94 -0.05 4.98
N SER A 21 -5.35 -1.03 4.18
CA SER A 21 -4.61 -1.40 2.99
C SER A 21 -5.48 -1.90 1.83
N GLY A 22 -4.93 -1.79 0.64
CA GLY A 22 -5.48 -2.31 -0.61
C GLY A 22 -4.36 -2.70 -1.57
N TYR A 23 -4.70 -3.42 -2.63
CA TYR A 23 -3.72 -3.93 -3.59
C TYR A 23 -4.07 -3.56 -5.02
N PHE A 24 -3.04 -3.37 -5.82
CA PHE A 24 -3.16 -3.25 -7.26
C PHE A 24 -2.03 -3.96 -7.96
N ALA A 25 -2.29 -4.38 -9.19
CA ALA A 25 -1.27 -4.86 -10.09
C ALA A 25 -0.81 -3.68 -10.98
N ASP A 26 0.49 -3.51 -11.16
CA ASP A 26 1.02 -2.60 -12.17
C ASP A 26 0.76 -3.16 -13.61
N PRO A 27 1.09 -2.42 -14.68
CA PRO A 27 0.83 -2.87 -16.05
C PRO A 27 1.48 -4.21 -16.41
N ASP A 28 2.60 -4.56 -15.78
CA ASP A 28 3.33 -5.81 -15.99
C ASP A 28 2.80 -6.96 -15.11
N GLY A 29 1.86 -6.65 -14.22
CA GLY A 29 1.21 -7.63 -13.35
C GLY A 29 1.86 -7.81 -11.98
N HIS A 30 2.87 -7.01 -11.61
CA HIS A 30 3.45 -7.10 -10.27
C HIS A 30 2.46 -6.54 -9.25
N LEU A 31 2.30 -7.25 -8.13
CA LEU A 31 1.38 -6.87 -7.08
C LEU A 31 2.03 -5.85 -6.13
N TRP A 32 1.35 -4.74 -5.92
CA TRP A 32 1.72 -3.68 -4.99
C TRP A 32 0.66 -3.54 -3.90
N GLU A 33 1.11 -3.36 -2.66
CA GLU A 33 0.26 -2.93 -1.55
C GLU A 33 0.36 -1.42 -1.36
N VAL A 34 -0.78 -0.78 -1.14
CA VAL A 34 -0.85 0.58 -0.62
C VAL A 34 -1.41 0.49 0.78
N ALA A 35 -0.63 0.92 1.77
CA ALA A 35 -1.00 0.83 3.18
C ALA A 35 -0.83 2.17 3.89
N HIS A 36 -1.79 2.50 4.77
CA HIS A 36 -1.63 3.49 5.81
C HIS A 36 -1.41 2.75 7.14
N ASN A 37 -0.15 2.66 7.58
CA ASN A 37 0.24 1.94 8.78
C ASN A 37 0.83 2.89 9.84
N PRO A 38 0.03 3.28 10.86
CA PRO A 38 0.52 4.12 11.96
C PRO A 38 1.66 3.51 12.78
N GLY A 39 1.82 2.18 12.77
CA GLY A 39 2.89 1.48 13.48
C GLY A 39 4.25 1.55 12.79
N PHE A 40 4.30 1.99 11.52
CA PHE A 40 5.51 2.08 10.70
C PHE A 40 5.79 3.56 10.36
N PRO A 41 6.32 4.34 11.31
CA PRO A 41 6.59 5.75 11.04
C PRO A 41 7.67 5.89 9.97
N ILE A 42 7.45 6.85 9.08
CA ILE A 42 8.34 7.19 7.97
C ILE A 42 9.07 8.48 8.32
N ASP A 43 10.40 8.48 8.26
CA ASP A 43 11.19 9.69 8.53
C ASP A 43 11.24 10.63 7.31
N VAL A 44 11.92 11.78 7.47
CA VAL A 44 12.03 12.80 6.41
C VAL A 44 12.76 12.31 5.15
N HIS A 45 13.51 11.21 5.24
CA HIS A 45 14.21 10.61 4.11
C HIS A 45 13.40 9.47 3.45
N GLY A 46 12.22 9.16 3.98
CA GLY A 46 11.38 8.08 3.48
C GLY A 46 11.71 6.71 4.08
N ASN A 47 12.56 6.64 5.11
CA ASN A 47 12.86 5.36 5.74
C ASN A 47 11.73 4.95 6.68
N THR A 48 11.26 3.72 6.54
CA THR A 48 10.35 3.10 7.49
C THR A 48 11.14 2.61 8.70
N ARG A 49 10.71 2.99 9.91
CA ARG A 49 11.23 2.40 11.13
C ARG A 49 10.41 1.18 11.49
N LEU A 50 11.07 0.03 11.47
CA LEU A 50 10.57 -1.21 12.02
C LEU A 50 11.05 -1.27 13.48
N GLY A 51 10.17 -1.69 14.39
CA GLY A 51 10.47 -1.79 15.82
C GLY A 51 11.61 -2.75 16.15
#